data_AF-A0AA39J132-F1
#
_entry.id   AF-A0AA39J132-F1
#
_cell.length_a   1.000
_cell.length_b   1.000
_cell.length_c   1.000
_cell.angle_alpha   90.00
_cell.angle_beta   90.00
_cell.angle_gamma   90.00
#
_symmetry.space_group_name_H-M   'P 1'
#
loop_
_entity.id
_entity.type
_entity.pdbx_description
1 polymer ?
#
loop_
_entity_poly.entity_id
_entity_poly.type
_entity_poly.pdbx_seq_one_letter_code
_entity_poly.pdbx_strand_id
1 'polypeptide(L)'
;MLSFFTTALSLVAALAPTVLGAPNIVLRDVETFAGKVKPKGFIVTLKEGASKDEPLENLGSSVTAVFSCTSNGFAGNACIFAFIFTCCISTAFGPIPSIAQDGIVSVTVTQTNAPWALAGVSQRAAFGSSDTSALTYRYNYDPSGGAGVDVYVVDTGKYHVSLFVSTFVGRASWGATFGGYANADGNGHGTHVTGTVGGTQYGVAKSVHLIAVKVLDDSGSGYISDILAGLEWVIDAVEASGKPSIVSLSLGGSASTTFDNGIIAVINAGIHVVVATGNGEHQPRRVTTTITVGASTIADARASFSNYGSVVDIFAPGQYVTSSWIGGTTCTNNISGTSMATPHVSGLVAYLIGLNGNQSPAAISALIKSLGVSGVLSNIRIVLTPESASGTVNLLANNGY
;
A
#
# COMPACT_ATOMS: atom_id res chain seq x y z
N MET A 1 -45.21 -90.37 1.86
CA MET A 1 -44.22 -89.61 1.05
C MET A 1 -43.64 -88.55 1.95
N LEU A 2 -42.34 -88.26 2.04
CA LEU A 2 -41.09 -88.94 1.73
C LEU A 2 -40.02 -88.05 2.46
N SER A 3 -39.01 -88.65 3.09
CA SER A 3 -37.87 -87.96 3.73
C SER A 3 -37.07 -87.05 2.77
N PHE A 4 -36.22 -86.15 3.29
CA PHE A 4 -34.74 -86.14 3.18
C PHE A 4 -34.09 -84.78 3.60
N PHE A 5 -33.06 -84.85 4.49
CA PHE A 5 -31.76 -84.11 4.57
C PHE A 5 -31.70 -82.56 4.76
N THR A 6 -30.74 -81.87 5.42
CA THR A 6 -29.58 -82.11 6.33
C THR A 6 -28.93 -80.74 6.73
N THR A 7 -28.32 -80.69 7.93
CA THR A 7 -27.07 -79.98 8.37
C THR A 7 -26.91 -78.43 8.42
N ALA A 8 -26.78 -77.92 9.67
CA ALA A 8 -25.72 -77.10 10.31
C ALA A 8 -25.10 -75.84 9.64
N LEU A 9 -24.98 -74.72 10.39
CA LEU A 9 -23.69 -74.14 10.84
C LEU A 9 -23.81 -72.88 11.76
N SER A 10 -23.01 -72.89 12.84
CA SER A 10 -22.31 -71.79 13.53
C SER A 10 -23.04 -70.53 14.04
N LEU A 11 -23.11 -70.38 15.37
CA LEU A 11 -23.30 -69.11 16.09
C LEU A 11 -21.92 -68.59 16.55
N VAL A 12 -21.41 -67.49 15.97
CA VAL A 12 -20.21 -66.78 16.42
C VAL A 12 -20.64 -65.67 17.37
N ALA A 13 -20.11 -65.66 18.59
CA ALA A 13 -20.31 -64.60 19.57
C ALA A 13 -19.64 -63.30 19.11
N ALA A 14 -20.43 -62.24 18.96
CA ALA A 14 -19.92 -60.89 18.69
C ALA A 14 -19.49 -60.23 20.01
N LEU A 15 -18.17 -60.01 20.15
CA LEU A 15 -17.60 -59.05 21.11
C LEU A 15 -17.97 -57.63 20.65
N ALA A 16 -18.69 -56.89 21.48
CA ALA A 16 -18.88 -55.46 21.28
C ALA A 16 -17.56 -54.73 21.57
N PRO A 17 -17.00 -53.93 20.64
CA PRO A 17 -15.89 -53.07 20.96
C PRO A 17 -16.38 -51.95 21.88
N THR A 18 -15.73 -51.83 23.04
CA THR A 18 -15.78 -50.65 23.89
C THR A 18 -15.45 -49.41 23.06
N VAL A 19 -16.41 -48.51 22.89
CA VAL A 19 -16.19 -47.17 22.36
C VAL A 19 -15.42 -46.39 23.43
N LEU A 20 -14.09 -46.28 23.29
CA LEU A 20 -13.34 -45.22 23.95
C LEU A 20 -13.84 -43.88 23.37
N GLY A 21 -14.38 -43.01 24.21
CA GLY A 21 -14.71 -41.65 23.81
C GLY A 21 -13.48 -40.95 23.26
N ALA A 22 -13.56 -40.48 22.02
CA ALA A 22 -12.56 -39.58 21.47
C ALA A 22 -12.46 -38.33 22.36
N PRO A 23 -11.27 -37.79 22.63
CA PRO A 23 -11.14 -36.54 23.38
C PRO A 23 -11.93 -35.44 22.67
N ASN A 24 -12.75 -34.70 23.43
CA ASN A 24 -13.42 -33.50 22.95
C ASN A 24 -12.34 -32.47 22.56
N ILE A 25 -12.04 -32.35 21.27
CA ILE A 25 -11.14 -31.32 20.75
C ILE A 25 -11.89 -29.99 20.84
N VAL A 26 -11.48 -29.14 21.78
CA VAL A 26 -11.93 -27.74 21.84
C VAL A 26 -10.99 -26.92 20.98
N LEU A 27 -11.40 -26.63 19.74
CA LEU A 27 -10.72 -25.64 18.91
C LEU A 27 -10.93 -24.27 19.57
N ARG A 28 -9.84 -23.59 19.92
CA ARG A 28 -9.88 -22.23 20.47
C ARG A 28 -9.64 -21.24 19.35
N ASP A 29 -10.48 -20.22 19.29
CA ASP A 29 -10.32 -19.12 18.36
C ASP A 29 -9.05 -18.31 18.70
N VAL A 30 -8.29 -17.98 17.65
CA VAL A 30 -7.15 -17.07 17.75
C VAL A 30 -7.66 -15.67 17.44
N GLU A 31 -7.51 -14.75 18.39
CA GLU A 31 -7.82 -13.35 18.16
C GLU A 31 -6.86 -12.78 17.11
N THR A 32 -7.44 -12.27 16.02
CA THR A 32 -6.68 -11.66 14.94
C THR A 32 -6.40 -10.20 15.25
N PHE A 33 -5.18 -9.75 14.99
CA PHE A 33 -4.84 -8.35 15.12
C PHE A 33 -5.23 -7.63 13.82
N ALA A 34 -5.94 -6.50 13.93
CA ALA A 34 -6.45 -5.74 12.78
C ALA A 34 -5.35 -5.01 11.96
N GLY A 35 -4.07 -5.29 12.23
CA GLY A 35 -2.93 -4.65 11.59
C GLY A 35 -1.77 -5.61 11.34
N LYS A 36 -0.57 -5.07 11.15
CA LYS A 36 0.63 -5.89 10.96
C LYS A 36 0.89 -6.74 12.20
N VAL A 37 1.24 -7.99 11.98
CA VAL A 37 1.62 -8.92 13.02
C VAL A 37 3.08 -9.28 12.89
N LYS A 38 3.74 -9.52 14.02
CA LYS A 38 5.06 -10.12 14.05
C LYS A 38 4.99 -11.46 13.30
N PRO A 39 5.86 -11.74 12.32
CA PRO A 39 5.80 -12.98 11.56
C PRO A 39 5.85 -14.20 12.48
N LYS A 40 4.78 -15.01 12.45
CA LYS A 40 4.58 -16.17 13.33
C LYS A 40 4.63 -15.82 14.84
N GLY A 41 4.30 -14.58 15.20
CA GLY A 41 4.27 -14.09 16.58
C GLY A 41 2.89 -14.23 17.22
N PHE A 42 2.85 -14.77 18.43
CA PHE A 42 1.61 -14.95 19.20
C PHE A 42 1.80 -14.55 20.66
N ILE A 43 0.71 -14.11 21.27
CA ILE A 43 0.57 -13.82 22.70
C ILE A 43 -0.34 -14.89 23.30
N VAL A 44 0.15 -15.59 24.33
CA VAL A 44 -0.61 -16.59 25.09
C VAL A 44 -0.90 -16.02 26.48
N THR A 45 -2.18 -15.87 26.81
CA THR A 45 -2.61 -15.46 28.15
C THR A 45 -3.11 -16.68 28.90
N LEU A 46 -2.61 -16.88 30.11
CA LEU A 46 -2.96 -17.89 31.10
C LEU A 46 -3.98 -17.33 32.12
N LYS A 47 -4.74 -18.21 32.77
CA LYS A 47 -5.60 -17.79 33.90
C LYS A 47 -4.75 -17.17 35.00
N GLU A 48 -5.30 -16.21 35.72
CA GLU A 48 -4.65 -15.59 36.88
C GLU A 48 -4.20 -16.66 37.89
N GLY A 49 -2.95 -16.56 38.38
CA GLY A 49 -2.35 -17.52 39.31
C GLY A 49 -1.87 -18.84 38.70
N ALA A 50 -2.09 -19.11 37.41
CA ALA A 50 -1.53 -20.30 36.75
C ALA A 50 0.00 -20.19 36.62
N SER A 51 0.71 -21.30 36.89
CA SER A 51 2.18 -21.37 36.69
C SER A 51 2.54 -21.28 35.20
N LYS A 52 3.70 -20.67 34.92
CA LYS A 52 4.31 -20.56 33.59
C LYS A 52 5.51 -21.48 33.42
N ASP A 53 5.94 -22.19 34.47
CA ASP A 53 7.25 -22.84 34.52
C ASP A 53 7.38 -23.90 33.43
N GLU A 54 6.42 -24.82 33.36
CA GLU A 54 6.39 -25.89 32.35
C GLU A 54 6.24 -25.36 30.91
N PRO A 55 5.33 -24.40 30.59
CA PRO A 55 5.30 -23.77 29.26
C PRO A 55 6.62 -23.10 28.86
N LEU A 56 7.25 -22.37 29.78
CA LEU A 56 8.48 -21.64 29.50
C LEU A 56 9.68 -22.58 29.31
N GLU A 57 9.76 -23.64 30.09
CA GLU A 57 10.78 -24.70 29.92
C GLU A 57 10.63 -25.41 28.57
N ASN A 58 9.40 -25.77 28.19
CA ASN A 58 9.14 -26.48 26.92
C ASN A 58 9.36 -25.61 25.68
N LEU A 59 9.06 -24.31 25.77
CA LEU A 59 9.18 -23.39 24.63
C LEU A 59 10.58 -22.77 24.49
N GLY A 60 11.33 -22.67 25.59
CA GLY A 60 12.72 -22.21 25.62
C GLY A 60 12.94 -20.91 24.85
N SER A 61 13.90 -20.92 23.92
CA SER A 61 14.28 -19.76 23.09
C SER A 61 13.17 -19.24 22.16
N SER A 62 12.05 -19.95 22.06
CA SER A 62 10.90 -19.49 21.28
C SER A 62 10.10 -18.40 21.99
N VAL A 63 10.26 -18.29 23.32
CA VAL A 63 9.66 -17.24 24.13
C VAL A 63 10.48 -15.97 24.00
N THR A 64 9.81 -14.88 23.63
CA THR A 64 10.41 -13.56 23.45
C THR A 64 10.04 -12.58 24.56
N ALA A 65 8.96 -12.83 25.31
CA ALA A 65 8.56 -12.03 26.46
C ALA A 65 7.69 -12.84 27.43
N VAL A 66 7.74 -12.47 28.72
CA VAL A 66 6.90 -13.04 29.79
C VAL A 66 6.20 -11.90 30.52
N PHE A 67 4.90 -12.04 30.75
CA PHE A 67 4.05 -11.03 31.36
C PHE A 67 3.48 -11.59 32.68
N SER A 68 3.56 -10.80 33.76
CA SER A 68 2.95 -11.18 35.04
C SER A 68 2.12 -10.07 35.68
N CYS A 69 2.40 -8.80 35.35
CA CYS A 69 1.74 -7.65 35.99
C CYS A 69 0.53 -7.13 35.21
N THR A 70 0.61 -7.12 33.88
CA THR A 70 -0.47 -6.65 33.00
C THR A 70 -1.45 -7.76 32.65
N SER A 71 -0.93 -8.98 32.51
CA SER A 71 -1.65 -10.23 32.31
C SER A 71 -0.72 -11.37 32.71
N ASN A 72 -1.28 -12.52 33.07
CA ASN A 72 -0.50 -13.73 33.33
C ASN A 72 -0.22 -14.43 31.98
N GLY A 73 0.94 -14.29 31.36
CA GLY A 73 1.15 -14.85 30.00
C GLY A 73 2.57 -14.77 29.46
N PHE A 74 2.75 -15.08 28.17
CA PHE A 74 4.01 -14.98 27.44
C PHE A 74 3.78 -14.75 25.94
N ALA A 75 4.79 -14.24 25.23
CA ALA A 75 4.76 -14.05 23.78
C ALA A 75 5.97 -14.69 23.09
N GLY A 76 5.83 -15.12 21.84
CA GLY A 76 6.94 -15.73 21.09
C GLY A 76 6.58 -16.18 19.67
N ASN A 77 7.48 -16.93 19.06
CA ASN A 77 7.49 -17.18 17.61
C ASN A 77 6.94 -18.58 17.23
N ALA A 78 7.00 -18.95 15.94
CA ALA A 78 6.48 -20.15 15.28
C ALA A 78 6.33 -21.46 16.07
N CYS A 79 7.28 -21.81 16.95
CA CYS A 79 7.20 -23.01 17.78
C CYS A 79 6.03 -22.97 18.78
N ILE A 80 5.57 -21.77 19.14
CA ILE A 80 4.36 -21.56 19.93
C ILE A 80 3.10 -21.99 19.17
N PHE A 81 3.03 -21.89 17.84
CA PHE A 81 1.84 -22.34 17.10
C PHE A 81 1.68 -23.87 17.14
N ALA A 82 2.77 -24.61 16.95
CA ALA A 82 2.76 -26.08 17.09
C ALA A 82 2.48 -26.50 18.54
N PHE A 83 3.05 -25.79 19.52
CA PHE A 83 2.81 -26.01 20.94
C PHE A 83 1.36 -25.68 21.35
N ILE A 84 0.78 -24.59 20.85
CA ILE A 84 -0.63 -24.22 21.02
C ILE A 84 -1.53 -25.31 20.45
N PHE A 85 -1.22 -25.83 19.27
CA PHE A 85 -1.99 -26.93 18.67
C PHE A 85 -1.97 -28.18 19.57
N THR A 86 -0.83 -28.49 20.19
CA THR A 86 -0.70 -29.56 21.20
C THR A 86 -1.42 -29.22 22.52
N CYS A 87 -1.41 -27.96 22.96
CA CYS A 87 -2.06 -27.48 24.18
C CYS A 87 -3.59 -27.42 24.07
N CYS A 88 -4.15 -27.12 22.89
CA CYS A 88 -5.59 -27.17 22.64
C CYS A 88 -6.16 -28.60 22.73
N ILE A 89 -5.29 -29.63 22.64
CA ILE A 89 -5.65 -31.05 22.70
C ILE A 89 -5.35 -31.66 24.09
N SER A 90 -4.46 -31.03 24.87
CA SER A 90 -4.00 -31.56 26.17
C SER A 90 -4.59 -30.79 27.35
N THR A 91 -5.19 -31.51 28.30
CA THR A 91 -5.65 -30.98 29.60
C THR A 91 -4.50 -30.65 30.57
N ALA A 92 -3.24 -30.78 30.15
CA ALA A 92 -2.07 -30.64 31.02
C ALA A 92 -1.72 -29.17 31.37
N PHE A 93 -2.15 -28.21 30.55
CA PHE A 93 -1.88 -26.80 30.83
C PHE A 93 -3.08 -26.17 31.53
N GLY A 94 -2.82 -25.48 32.64
CA GLY A 94 -3.82 -24.67 33.32
C GLY A 94 -4.58 -23.80 32.32
N PRO A 95 -5.85 -23.45 32.56
CA PRO A 95 -6.73 -23.05 31.46
C PRO A 95 -6.17 -21.79 30.80
N ILE A 96 -5.81 -21.89 29.52
CA ILE A 96 -5.42 -20.77 28.66
C ILE A 96 -6.71 -19.97 28.37
N PRO A 97 -6.92 -18.76 28.91
CA PRO A 97 -8.08 -17.93 28.58
C PRO A 97 -8.07 -17.44 27.14
N SER A 98 -6.93 -17.06 26.57
CA SER A 98 -6.89 -16.50 25.20
C SER A 98 -5.54 -16.63 24.50
N ILE A 99 -5.61 -16.64 23.17
CA ILE A 99 -4.47 -16.56 22.25
C ILE A 99 -4.75 -15.44 21.27
N ALA A 100 -3.79 -14.54 21.07
CA ALA A 100 -3.88 -13.44 20.12
C ALA A 100 -2.64 -13.38 19.23
N GLN A 101 -2.79 -12.85 18.02
CA GLN A 101 -1.64 -12.50 17.19
C GLN A 101 -0.85 -11.35 17.82
N ASP A 102 0.49 -11.43 17.81
CA ASP A 102 1.35 -10.38 18.33
C ASP A 102 1.42 -9.21 17.33
N GLY A 103 0.67 -8.14 17.62
CA GLY A 103 0.54 -6.97 16.75
C GLY A 103 1.75 -6.04 16.84
N ILE A 104 2.19 -5.52 15.70
CA ILE A 104 3.21 -4.48 15.64
C ILE A 104 2.53 -3.13 15.87
N VAL A 105 2.90 -2.46 16.96
CA VAL A 105 2.50 -1.08 17.26
C VAL A 105 3.63 -0.14 16.90
N SER A 106 3.34 0.91 16.13
CA SER A 106 4.35 1.88 15.63
C SER A 106 4.05 3.29 16.14
N VAL A 107 5.09 4.12 16.30
CA VAL A 107 4.92 5.53 16.71
C VAL A 107 4.30 6.30 15.54
N THR A 108 2.99 6.53 15.60
CA THR A 108 2.28 7.36 14.62
C THR A 108 2.49 8.84 14.94
N VAL A 109 2.72 9.65 13.90
CA VAL A 109 2.76 11.11 13.98
C VAL A 109 1.54 11.68 13.28
N THR A 110 0.95 12.72 13.87
CA THR A 110 -0.13 13.49 13.24
C THR A 110 0.38 14.87 12.87
N GLN A 111 0.42 15.19 11.58
CA GLN A 111 0.58 16.56 11.10
C GLN A 111 -0.78 17.27 11.21
N THR A 112 -0.87 18.37 11.94
CA THR A 112 -2.13 19.11 12.18
C THR A 112 -2.37 20.27 11.21
N ASN A 113 -1.40 20.56 10.35
CA ASN A 113 -1.46 21.62 9.34
C ASN A 113 -1.38 21.06 7.91
N ALA A 114 -2.06 19.94 7.65
CA ALA A 114 -2.05 19.28 6.35
C ALA A 114 -3.08 19.90 5.39
N PRO A 115 -2.83 19.90 4.07
CA PRO A 115 -3.89 20.14 3.10
C PRO A 115 -4.89 18.96 3.09
N TRP A 116 -6.11 19.20 2.62
CA TRP A 116 -7.14 18.17 2.51
C TRP A 116 -6.66 16.95 1.69
N ALA A 117 -5.91 17.18 0.61
CA ALA A 117 -5.49 16.14 -0.32
C ALA A 117 -4.53 15.14 0.35
N LEU A 118 -3.60 15.64 1.18
CA LEU A 118 -2.72 14.79 1.98
C LEU A 118 -3.50 14.09 3.09
N ALA A 119 -4.40 14.80 3.78
CA ALA A 119 -5.23 14.20 4.82
C ALA A 119 -6.15 13.10 4.28
N GLY A 120 -6.68 13.27 3.06
CA GLY A 120 -7.63 12.35 2.43
C GLY A 120 -7.05 10.97 2.17
N VAL A 121 -5.73 10.86 2.01
CA VAL A 121 -5.05 9.55 1.93
C VAL A 121 -4.72 8.94 3.30
N SER A 122 -5.18 9.52 4.41
CA SER A 122 -4.94 9.04 5.78
C SER A 122 -6.16 8.96 6.68
N GLN A 123 -7.34 8.89 6.06
CA GLN A 123 -8.58 8.70 6.79
C GLN A 123 -9.59 7.90 5.93
N ARG A 124 -10.54 7.26 6.61
CA ARG A 124 -11.64 6.52 5.97
C ARG A 124 -12.95 7.29 5.92
N ALA A 125 -13.14 8.22 6.85
CA ALA A 125 -14.34 9.03 6.90
C ALA A 125 -14.29 10.17 5.89
N ALA A 126 -15.44 10.54 5.31
CA ALA A 126 -15.56 11.72 4.47
C ALA A 126 -15.29 13.00 5.28
N PHE A 127 -14.78 14.04 4.61
CA PHE A 127 -14.62 15.34 5.25
C PHE A 127 -15.98 16.02 5.48
N GLY A 128 -16.14 16.62 6.67
CA GLY A 128 -17.27 17.52 6.93
C GLY A 128 -17.08 18.94 6.35
N SER A 129 -15.87 19.26 5.89
CA SER A 129 -15.51 20.55 5.26
C SER A 129 -15.17 20.36 3.79
N SER A 130 -15.59 21.29 2.95
CA SER A 130 -15.28 21.37 1.51
C SER A 130 -14.18 22.38 1.16
N ASP A 131 -13.52 22.98 2.15
CA ASP A 131 -12.47 23.97 1.94
C ASP A 131 -11.16 23.32 1.45
N THR A 132 -10.97 23.30 0.13
CA THR A 132 -9.78 22.73 -0.51
C THR A 132 -8.51 23.58 -0.34
N SER A 133 -8.63 24.80 0.20
CA SER A 133 -7.49 25.70 0.43
C SER A 133 -6.95 25.65 1.86
N ALA A 134 -7.76 25.17 2.81
CA ALA A 134 -7.39 25.11 4.22
C ALA A 134 -6.22 24.15 4.49
N LEU A 135 -5.34 24.57 5.40
CA LEU A 135 -4.23 23.79 5.94
C LEU A 135 -4.51 23.42 7.40
N THR A 136 -5.74 23.01 7.70
CA THR A 136 -6.20 22.66 9.06
C THR A 136 -6.56 21.18 9.20
N TYR A 137 -6.33 20.40 8.15
CA TYR A 137 -6.59 18.98 8.13
C TYR A 137 -5.47 18.20 8.84
N ARG A 138 -5.78 16.95 9.20
CA ARG A 138 -4.84 16.06 9.90
C ARG A 138 -4.34 14.97 8.97
N TYR A 139 -3.02 14.80 8.90
CA TYR A 139 -2.39 13.69 8.21
C TYR A 139 -1.75 12.75 9.24
N ASN A 140 -2.27 11.53 9.34
CA ASN A 140 -1.73 10.49 10.22
C ASN A 140 -0.78 9.61 9.42
N TYR A 141 0.45 9.44 9.92
CA TYR A 141 1.47 8.68 9.22
C TYR A 141 2.53 8.13 10.17
N ASP A 142 3.20 7.09 9.71
CA ASP A 142 4.41 6.57 10.32
C ASP A 142 5.63 7.34 9.76
N PRO A 143 6.49 7.93 10.62
CA PRO A 143 7.63 8.71 10.19
C PRO A 143 8.70 7.89 9.43
N SER A 144 8.74 6.55 9.55
CA SER A 144 9.65 5.73 8.75
C SER A 144 9.14 5.47 7.32
N GLY A 145 7.92 5.89 6.99
CA GLY A 145 7.34 5.75 5.66
C GLY A 145 8.19 6.42 4.57
N GLY A 146 8.65 5.63 3.60
CA GLY A 146 9.52 6.05 2.50
C GLY A 146 11.02 5.96 2.78
N ALA A 147 11.45 5.61 4.00
CA ALA A 147 12.87 5.49 4.30
C ALA A 147 13.54 4.41 3.43
N GLY A 148 14.69 4.75 2.84
CA GLY A 148 15.46 3.83 1.98
C GLY A 148 14.89 3.61 0.58
N VAL A 149 13.89 4.41 0.18
CA VAL A 149 13.20 4.28 -1.11
C VAL A 149 13.48 5.51 -1.99
N ASP A 150 13.73 5.27 -3.28
CA ASP A 150 13.90 6.32 -4.28
C ASP A 150 12.61 6.45 -5.14
N VAL A 151 12.16 7.69 -5.38
CA VAL A 151 11.09 7.99 -6.34
C VAL A 151 11.65 8.89 -7.44
N TYR A 152 11.65 8.37 -8.66
CA TYR A 152 11.99 9.07 -9.90
C TYR A 152 10.73 9.78 -10.42
N VAL A 153 10.72 11.10 -10.31
CA VAL A 153 9.68 11.96 -10.86
C VAL A 153 10.09 12.33 -12.29
N VAL A 154 9.48 11.64 -13.25
CA VAL A 154 9.70 11.81 -14.69
C VAL A 154 8.70 12.86 -15.19
N ASP A 155 9.15 14.10 -15.39
CA ASP A 155 8.27 15.26 -15.59
C ASP A 155 9.01 16.45 -16.25
N THR A 156 8.57 17.68 -15.99
CA THR A 156 9.16 18.98 -16.36
C THR A 156 10.43 19.32 -15.55
N GLY A 157 10.83 18.45 -14.63
CA GLY A 157 12.01 18.59 -13.78
C GLY A 157 11.64 18.91 -12.32
N LYS A 158 12.57 19.56 -11.62
CA LYS A 158 12.31 20.16 -10.30
C LYS A 158 13.03 21.49 -10.11
N TYR A 159 12.63 22.24 -9.11
CA TYR A 159 13.19 23.58 -8.88
C TYR A 159 14.54 23.58 -8.12
N HIS A 160 15.16 24.76 -7.99
CA HIS A 160 16.50 25.08 -7.47
C HIS A 160 16.87 24.54 -6.06
N VAL A 161 18.19 24.47 -5.81
CA VAL A 161 18.87 24.01 -4.56
C VAL A 161 18.25 24.55 -3.25
N SER A 162 17.72 25.78 -3.24
CA SER A 162 17.12 26.38 -2.05
C SER A 162 15.84 25.65 -1.61
N LEU A 163 15.02 25.17 -2.55
CA LEU A 163 13.85 24.35 -2.22
C LEU A 163 14.23 22.98 -1.65
N PHE A 164 15.39 22.44 -2.01
CA PHE A 164 15.84 21.14 -1.50
C PHE A 164 16.04 21.15 0.00
N VAL A 165 16.63 22.22 0.54
CA VAL A 165 16.95 22.28 1.97
C VAL A 165 15.69 22.56 2.80
N SER A 166 14.83 23.48 2.38
CA SER A 166 13.65 23.85 3.18
C SER A 166 12.48 22.87 3.04
N THR A 167 12.21 22.42 1.80
CA THR A 167 10.97 21.69 1.47
C THR A 167 11.17 20.19 1.44
N PHE A 168 12.40 19.74 1.15
CA PHE A 168 12.74 18.33 1.06
C PHE A 168 13.80 17.90 2.08
N VAL A 169 14.36 18.82 2.87
CA VAL A 169 15.37 18.55 3.90
C VAL A 169 16.57 17.79 3.35
N GLY A 170 17.01 18.13 2.13
CA GLY A 170 18.11 17.44 1.43
C GLY A 170 17.74 16.08 0.83
N ARG A 171 16.47 15.65 0.90
CA ARG A 171 16.01 14.37 0.34
C ARG A 171 15.59 14.44 -1.12
N ALA A 172 16.03 15.45 -1.85
CA ALA A 172 15.80 15.50 -3.29
C ALA A 172 17.12 15.73 -4.04
N SER A 173 17.27 15.19 -5.24
CA SER A 173 18.47 15.36 -6.08
C SER A 173 18.18 15.40 -7.59
N TRP A 174 18.84 16.28 -8.35
CA TRP A 174 18.67 16.26 -9.82
C TRP A 174 19.26 14.96 -10.39
N GLY A 175 18.49 14.24 -11.21
CA GLY A 175 18.93 13.03 -11.88
C GLY A 175 19.50 13.37 -13.25
N ALA A 176 18.61 13.43 -14.25
CA ALA A 176 18.99 13.62 -15.66
C ALA A 176 17.97 14.47 -16.44
N THR A 177 18.36 14.88 -17.64
CA THR A 177 17.55 15.69 -18.55
C THR A 177 17.72 15.21 -19.98
N PHE A 178 16.59 15.06 -20.66
CA PHE A 178 16.49 14.55 -22.02
C PHE A 178 15.73 15.56 -22.88
N GLY A 179 15.96 15.58 -24.20
CA GLY A 179 15.33 16.54 -25.12
C GLY A 179 16.09 17.88 -25.28
N GLY A 180 17.30 18.00 -24.71
CA GLY A 180 18.12 19.21 -24.84
C GLY A 180 17.65 20.40 -23.99
N TYR A 181 16.80 20.15 -22.98
CA TYR A 181 16.30 21.17 -22.08
C TYR A 181 17.34 21.60 -21.04
N ALA A 182 17.11 22.76 -20.41
CA ALA A 182 17.91 23.20 -19.28
C ALA A 182 17.67 22.31 -18.04
N ASN A 183 18.67 22.21 -17.16
CA ASN A 183 18.56 21.52 -15.86
C ASN A 183 17.77 22.36 -14.84
N ALA A 184 16.51 22.65 -15.14
CA ALA A 184 15.59 23.42 -14.30
C ALA A 184 14.14 23.04 -14.61
N ASP A 185 13.25 23.29 -13.64
CA ASP A 185 11.82 23.27 -13.87
C ASP A 185 11.31 24.68 -14.20
N GLY A 186 11.08 24.94 -15.50
CA GLY A 186 10.49 26.19 -15.97
C GLY A 186 8.94 26.16 -16.04
N ASN A 187 8.31 25.02 -15.76
CA ASN A 187 6.85 24.88 -15.82
C ASN A 187 6.20 24.95 -14.43
N GLY A 188 6.80 24.26 -13.47
CA GLY A 188 6.37 24.10 -12.09
C GLY A 188 5.56 22.85 -11.79
N HIS A 189 5.06 22.16 -12.82
CA HIS A 189 4.34 20.90 -12.66
C HIS A 189 5.18 19.83 -11.95
N GLY A 190 6.44 19.66 -12.32
CA GLY A 190 7.34 18.65 -11.75
C GLY A 190 7.67 18.95 -10.28
N THR A 191 7.83 20.23 -9.93
CA THR A 191 7.98 20.68 -8.54
C THR A 191 6.73 20.39 -7.70
N HIS A 192 5.53 20.60 -8.24
CA HIS A 192 4.26 20.30 -7.57
C HIS A 192 4.08 18.80 -7.33
N VAL A 193 4.32 17.99 -8.35
CA VAL A 193 4.29 16.52 -8.27
C VAL A 193 5.31 16.03 -7.23
N THR A 194 6.55 16.51 -7.29
CA THR A 194 7.61 16.16 -6.34
C THR A 194 7.24 16.53 -4.90
N GLY A 195 6.66 17.72 -4.70
CA GLY A 195 6.15 18.18 -3.39
C GLY A 195 5.08 17.26 -2.82
N THR A 196 4.19 16.76 -3.68
CA THR A 196 3.08 15.87 -3.30
C THR A 196 3.55 14.44 -2.99
N VAL A 197 4.61 13.96 -3.64
CA VAL A 197 5.20 12.64 -3.30
C VAL A 197 5.81 12.68 -1.90
N GLY A 198 6.67 13.66 -1.60
CA GLY A 198 7.52 13.59 -0.40
C GLY A 198 8.02 14.92 0.17
N GLY A 199 7.39 16.05 -0.14
CA GLY A 199 7.66 17.32 0.53
C GLY A 199 7.30 17.30 2.02
N THR A 200 7.95 18.14 2.82
CA THR A 200 7.74 18.20 4.28
C THR A 200 6.30 18.51 4.66
N GLN A 201 5.68 19.49 3.99
CA GLN A 201 4.32 19.93 4.30
C GLN A 201 3.24 19.19 3.50
N TYR A 202 3.49 18.92 2.22
CA TYR A 202 2.49 18.41 1.26
C TYR A 202 2.68 16.94 0.88
N GLY A 203 3.81 16.34 1.26
CA GLY A 203 4.19 15.01 0.81
C GLY A 203 3.60 13.88 1.65
N VAL A 204 3.25 12.79 0.96
CA VAL A 204 2.81 11.52 1.54
C VAL A 204 3.98 10.78 2.20
N ALA A 205 5.05 10.49 1.47
CA ALA A 205 6.22 9.79 2.00
C ALA A 205 7.31 10.77 2.45
N LYS A 206 7.26 11.20 3.72
CA LYS A 206 8.16 12.25 4.23
C LYS A 206 9.61 11.82 4.45
N SER A 207 9.92 10.52 4.30
CA SER A 207 11.29 9.99 4.41
C SER A 207 11.86 9.47 3.09
N VAL A 208 11.14 9.66 1.97
CA VAL A 208 11.56 9.22 0.63
C VAL A 208 12.64 10.11 0.03
N HIS A 209 13.49 9.54 -0.83
CA HIS A 209 14.43 10.28 -1.65
C HIS A 209 13.86 10.52 -3.05
N LEU A 210 13.84 11.78 -3.48
CA LEU A 210 13.15 12.24 -4.69
C LEU A 210 14.17 12.61 -5.78
N ILE A 211 14.12 11.92 -6.91
CA ILE A 211 15.04 12.12 -8.03
C ILE A 211 14.24 12.70 -9.19
N ALA A 212 14.67 13.84 -9.73
CA ALA A 212 13.97 14.45 -10.87
C ALA A 212 14.59 14.00 -12.19
N VAL A 213 13.74 13.63 -13.14
CA VAL A 213 14.12 13.27 -14.51
C VAL A 213 13.32 14.15 -15.45
N LYS A 214 13.97 15.14 -16.07
CA LYS A 214 13.29 16.07 -16.96
C LYS A 214 13.18 15.48 -18.36
N VAL A 215 11.94 15.29 -18.81
CA VAL A 215 11.59 14.79 -20.15
C VAL A 215 10.55 15.67 -20.85
N LEU A 216 10.06 16.71 -20.17
CA LEU A 216 9.13 17.70 -20.68
C LEU A 216 9.78 19.10 -20.64
N ASP A 217 9.49 19.90 -21.66
CA ASP A 217 9.87 21.30 -21.77
C ASP A 217 9.11 22.19 -20.78
N ASP A 218 9.39 23.49 -20.82
CA ASP A 218 8.82 24.46 -19.87
C ASP A 218 7.34 24.79 -20.19
N SER A 219 6.82 24.35 -21.33
CA SER A 219 5.38 24.36 -21.65
C SER A 219 4.64 23.11 -21.15
N GLY A 220 5.37 22.13 -20.59
CA GLY A 220 4.80 20.86 -20.15
C GLY A 220 4.64 19.84 -21.27
N SER A 221 5.30 20.05 -22.40
CA SER A 221 5.24 19.17 -23.58
C SER A 221 6.55 18.40 -23.75
N GLY A 222 6.53 17.21 -24.34
CA GLY A 222 7.75 16.46 -24.62
C GLY A 222 7.54 15.34 -25.60
N TYR A 223 8.63 14.83 -26.16
CA TYR A 223 8.59 13.75 -27.13
C TYR A 223 8.61 12.39 -26.43
N ILE A 224 7.93 11.40 -27.03
CA ILE A 224 7.99 10.00 -26.54
C ILE A 224 9.44 9.51 -26.50
N SER A 225 10.30 9.93 -27.43
CA SER A 225 11.73 9.61 -27.42
C SER A 225 12.45 10.09 -26.16
N ASP A 226 12.14 11.31 -25.69
CA ASP A 226 12.77 11.89 -24.49
C ASP A 226 12.28 11.15 -23.24
N ILE A 227 11.00 10.79 -23.21
CA ILE A 227 10.41 10.01 -22.14
C ILE A 227 11.08 8.62 -22.07
N LEU A 228 11.22 7.93 -23.21
CA LEU A 228 11.85 6.61 -23.27
C LEU A 228 13.32 6.65 -22.85
N ALA A 229 14.08 7.66 -23.31
CA ALA A 229 15.46 7.85 -22.88
C ALA A 229 15.56 8.12 -21.37
N GLY A 230 14.61 8.87 -20.81
CA GLY A 230 14.49 9.07 -19.38
C GLY A 230 14.19 7.78 -18.61
N LEU A 231 13.28 6.94 -19.11
CA LEU A 231 12.95 5.65 -18.50
C LEU A 231 14.14 4.67 -18.53
N GLU A 232 14.88 4.64 -19.63
CA GLU A 232 16.08 3.80 -19.76
C GLU A 232 17.16 4.23 -18.77
N TRP A 233 17.42 5.53 -18.65
CA TRP A 233 18.33 6.05 -17.63
C TRP A 233 17.89 5.72 -16.19
N VAL A 234 16.58 5.71 -15.91
CA VAL A 234 16.08 5.30 -14.60
C VAL A 234 16.40 3.83 -14.34
N ILE A 235 16.23 2.94 -15.32
CA ILE A 235 16.57 1.51 -15.16
C ILE A 235 18.05 1.38 -14.76
N ASP A 236 18.96 2.04 -15.48
CA ASP A 236 20.39 2.02 -15.20
C ASP A 236 20.71 2.59 -13.80
N ALA A 237 20.06 3.69 -13.41
CA ALA A 237 20.26 4.32 -12.10
C ALA A 237 19.76 3.43 -10.95
N VAL A 238 18.66 2.70 -11.15
CA VAL A 238 18.14 1.75 -10.17
C VAL A 238 19.06 0.55 -10.05
N GLU A 239 19.54 0.00 -11.15
CA GLU A 239 20.49 -1.12 -11.15
C GLU A 239 21.77 -0.74 -10.39
N ALA A 240 22.31 0.45 -10.63
CA ALA A 240 23.50 0.95 -9.95
C ALA A 240 23.28 1.20 -8.45
N SER A 241 22.10 1.68 -8.05
CA SER A 241 21.81 1.98 -6.64
C SER A 241 21.38 0.76 -5.82
N GLY A 242 20.78 -0.25 -6.46
CA GLY A 242 20.21 -1.43 -5.80
C GLY A 242 19.02 -1.12 -4.88
N LYS A 243 18.44 0.09 -4.93
CA LYS A 243 17.39 0.53 -4.02
C LYS A 243 15.99 0.23 -4.55
N PRO A 244 15.01 -0.05 -3.66
CA PRO A 244 13.60 -0.04 -4.02
C PRO A 244 13.22 1.29 -4.67
N SER A 245 12.61 1.23 -5.85
CA SER A 245 12.43 2.41 -6.70
C SER A 245 11.05 2.49 -7.33
N ILE A 246 10.54 3.72 -7.44
CA ILE A 246 9.26 4.04 -8.07
C ILE A 246 9.51 5.04 -9.20
N VAL A 247 8.85 4.85 -10.34
CA VAL A 247 8.69 5.85 -11.39
C VAL A 247 7.29 6.46 -11.29
N SER A 248 7.25 7.76 -11.04
CA SER A 248 6.01 8.57 -11.00
C SER A 248 5.84 9.30 -12.32
N LEU A 249 4.84 8.90 -13.11
CA LEU A 249 4.52 9.44 -14.43
C LEU A 249 3.22 10.22 -14.40
N SER A 250 3.32 11.51 -14.06
CA SER A 250 2.20 12.45 -14.06
C SER A 250 1.96 13.07 -15.44
N LEU A 251 2.13 12.26 -16.48
CA LEU A 251 2.08 12.66 -17.89
C LEU A 251 1.12 11.80 -18.69
N GLY A 252 0.60 12.38 -19.77
CA GLY A 252 -0.37 11.76 -20.64
C GLY A 252 -0.15 12.14 -22.10
N GLY A 253 -0.81 11.40 -22.97
CA GLY A 253 -0.75 11.58 -24.40
C GLY A 253 -1.69 10.60 -25.08
N SER A 254 -1.70 10.63 -26.41
CA SER A 254 -2.39 9.62 -27.21
C SER A 254 -1.83 8.22 -26.95
N ALA A 255 -2.64 7.19 -27.21
CA ALA A 255 -2.20 5.81 -27.08
C ALA A 255 -0.95 5.54 -27.93
N SER A 256 0.05 4.90 -27.33
CA SER A 256 1.32 4.61 -27.99
C SER A 256 1.91 3.30 -27.48
N THR A 257 1.95 2.29 -28.36
CA THR A 257 2.57 0.99 -28.05
C THR A 257 4.03 1.15 -27.64
N THR A 258 4.76 2.10 -28.23
CA THR A 258 6.16 2.34 -27.88
C THR A 258 6.31 2.86 -26.45
N PHE A 259 5.44 3.79 -26.05
CA PHE A 259 5.44 4.30 -24.67
C PHE A 259 5.04 3.21 -23.67
N ASP A 260 4.00 2.44 -24.02
CA ASP A 260 3.52 1.29 -23.27
C ASP A 260 4.63 0.23 -23.05
N ASN A 261 5.39 -0.09 -24.10
CA ASN A 261 6.53 -1.01 -24.02
C ASN A 261 7.65 -0.49 -23.12
N GLY A 262 7.95 0.81 -23.14
CA GLY A 262 8.93 1.42 -22.24
C GLY A 262 8.53 1.28 -20.77
N ILE A 263 7.24 1.48 -20.46
CA ILE A 263 6.71 1.25 -19.11
C ILE A 263 6.84 -0.23 -18.70
N ILE A 264 6.52 -1.15 -19.60
CA ILE A 264 6.66 -2.60 -19.34
C ILE A 264 8.12 -2.95 -19.05
N ALA A 265 9.08 -2.36 -19.77
CA ALA A 265 10.50 -2.58 -19.52
C ALA A 265 10.92 -2.14 -18.10
N VAL A 266 10.44 -0.98 -17.63
CA VAL A 266 10.67 -0.49 -16.27
C VAL A 266 10.09 -1.46 -15.22
N ILE A 267 8.87 -1.95 -15.44
CA ILE A 267 8.24 -2.93 -14.54
C ILE A 267 9.02 -4.25 -14.51
N ASN A 268 9.48 -4.72 -15.67
CA ASN A 268 10.28 -5.95 -15.78
C ASN A 268 11.65 -5.82 -15.10
N ALA A 269 12.18 -4.60 -14.98
CA ALA A 269 13.36 -4.29 -14.17
C ALA A 269 13.06 -4.28 -12.64
N GLY A 270 11.84 -4.59 -12.21
CA GLY A 270 11.43 -4.63 -10.81
C GLY A 270 11.10 -3.27 -10.20
N ILE A 271 10.97 -2.23 -11.04
CA ILE A 271 10.67 -0.86 -10.63
C ILE A 271 9.15 -0.68 -10.62
N HIS A 272 8.63 -0.07 -9.54
CA HIS A 272 7.20 0.22 -9.44
C HIS A 272 6.84 1.40 -10.36
N VAL A 273 5.74 1.31 -11.09
CA VAL A 273 5.30 2.40 -11.98
C VAL A 273 3.90 2.87 -11.61
N VAL A 274 3.76 4.17 -11.38
CA VAL A 274 2.48 4.83 -11.10
C VAL A 274 2.21 5.88 -12.18
N VAL A 275 1.05 5.78 -12.83
CA VAL A 275 0.72 6.56 -14.04
C VAL A 275 -0.61 7.28 -13.89
N ALA A 276 -0.67 8.51 -14.39
CA ALA A 276 -1.91 9.27 -14.52
C ALA A 276 -2.85 8.67 -15.60
N THR A 277 -4.13 8.53 -15.29
CA THR A 277 -5.14 8.02 -16.25
C THR A 277 -5.48 9.00 -17.37
N GLY A 278 -5.37 10.30 -17.11
CA GLY A 278 -5.65 11.39 -18.06
C GLY A 278 -6.95 12.16 -17.75
N ASN A 279 -7.05 13.37 -18.28
CA ASN A 279 -8.08 14.37 -17.96
C ASN A 279 -9.09 14.59 -19.10
N GLY A 280 -9.67 13.52 -19.65
CA GLY A 280 -10.52 13.62 -20.84
C GLY A 280 -11.91 13.01 -20.71
N GLU A 281 -12.34 12.61 -19.50
CA GLU A 281 -13.63 11.94 -19.25
C GLU A 281 -13.94 10.81 -20.26
N HIS A 282 -12.98 9.91 -20.49
CA HIS A 282 -13.17 8.72 -21.35
C HIS A 282 -12.47 7.49 -20.77
N GLN A 283 -12.63 6.35 -21.46
CA GLN A 283 -11.87 5.13 -21.19
C GLN A 283 -10.54 5.13 -21.96
N PRO A 284 -9.39 5.30 -21.30
CA PRO A 284 -8.12 5.33 -22.00
C PRO A 284 -7.68 3.92 -22.37
N ARG A 285 -7.08 3.77 -23.55
CA ARG A 285 -6.41 2.53 -23.97
C ARG A 285 -4.96 2.60 -23.49
N ARG A 286 -4.64 1.95 -22.37
CA ARG A 286 -3.31 1.94 -21.74
C ARG A 286 -2.94 0.53 -21.23
N VAL A 287 -1.67 0.36 -20.89
CA VAL A 287 -1.11 -0.82 -20.21
C VAL A 287 -1.83 -1.08 -18.89
N THR A 288 -2.28 -2.33 -18.70
CA THR A 288 -2.99 -2.78 -17.48
C THR A 288 -2.06 -3.27 -16.37
N THR A 289 -0.74 -3.30 -16.60
CA THR A 289 0.25 -3.80 -15.62
C THR A 289 0.82 -2.72 -14.69
N THR A 290 0.47 -1.45 -14.90
CA THR A 290 0.85 -0.32 -14.02
C THR A 290 -0.16 -0.08 -12.92
N ILE A 291 0.20 0.72 -11.90
CA ILE A 291 -0.80 1.35 -11.03
C ILE A 291 -1.29 2.63 -11.73
N THR A 292 -2.49 2.60 -12.28
CA THR A 292 -3.10 3.80 -12.88
C THR A 292 -4.01 4.52 -11.89
N VAL A 293 -3.91 5.85 -11.89
CA VAL A 293 -4.55 6.68 -10.88
C VAL A 293 -5.58 7.63 -11.50
N GLY A 294 -6.82 7.52 -11.03
CA GLY A 294 -7.90 8.48 -11.28
C GLY A 294 -7.90 9.61 -10.24
N ALA A 295 -8.54 10.73 -10.58
CA ALA A 295 -8.65 11.89 -9.69
C ALA A 295 -9.99 11.90 -8.92
N SER A 296 -9.91 12.14 -7.61
CA SER A 296 -11.07 12.42 -6.75
C SER A 296 -11.10 13.87 -6.28
N THR A 297 -12.25 14.24 -5.74
CA THR A 297 -12.52 15.54 -5.10
C THR A 297 -12.56 15.39 -3.58
N ILE A 298 -12.56 16.51 -2.85
CA ILE A 298 -12.71 16.54 -1.38
C ILE A 298 -14.05 15.95 -0.90
N ALA A 299 -15.06 15.90 -1.77
CA ALA A 299 -16.39 15.39 -1.46
C ALA A 299 -16.54 13.89 -1.76
N ASP A 300 -15.43 13.15 -1.84
CA ASP A 300 -15.39 11.73 -2.22
C ASP A 300 -16.21 11.46 -3.50
N ALA A 301 -15.93 12.26 -4.52
CA ALA A 301 -16.48 12.07 -5.86
C ALA A 301 -15.34 11.86 -6.86
N ARG A 302 -15.56 11.07 -7.90
CA ARG A 302 -14.71 11.12 -9.10
C ARG A 302 -14.73 12.54 -9.65
N ALA A 303 -13.55 13.14 -9.84
CA ALA A 303 -13.43 14.44 -10.49
C ALA A 303 -13.98 14.34 -11.92
N SER A 304 -14.76 15.34 -12.34
CA SER A 304 -15.48 15.30 -13.63
C SER A 304 -14.56 15.04 -14.82
N PHE A 305 -13.37 15.66 -14.82
CA PHE A 305 -12.35 15.50 -15.85
C PHE A 305 -11.65 14.13 -15.86
N SER A 306 -11.69 13.38 -14.75
CA SER A 306 -10.93 12.13 -14.62
C SER A 306 -11.41 11.10 -15.62
N ASN A 307 -10.47 10.46 -16.31
CA ASN A 307 -10.73 9.23 -17.04
C ASN A 307 -11.27 8.11 -16.12
N TYR A 308 -11.91 7.12 -16.74
CA TYR A 308 -12.62 6.03 -16.06
C TYR A 308 -12.47 4.71 -16.85
N GLY A 309 -13.06 3.63 -16.37
CA GLY A 309 -13.00 2.30 -16.98
C GLY A 309 -12.15 1.31 -16.19
N SER A 310 -12.09 0.07 -16.68
CA SER A 310 -11.38 -1.05 -16.03
C SER A 310 -9.88 -0.88 -15.95
N VAL A 311 -9.32 0.04 -16.72
CA VAL A 311 -7.90 0.39 -16.62
C VAL A 311 -7.58 1.09 -15.32
N VAL A 312 -8.53 1.78 -14.68
CA VAL A 312 -8.31 2.54 -13.43
C VAL A 312 -8.16 1.59 -12.24
N ASP A 313 -7.00 1.64 -11.58
CA ASP A 313 -6.71 0.78 -10.43
C ASP A 313 -7.16 1.37 -9.10
N ILE A 314 -7.05 2.70 -8.95
CA ILE A 314 -7.39 3.42 -7.73
C ILE A 314 -7.60 4.91 -8.02
N PHE A 315 -8.38 5.59 -7.17
CA PHE A 315 -8.50 7.05 -7.17
C PHE A 315 -7.70 7.67 -6.03
N ALA A 316 -7.19 8.87 -6.24
CA ALA A 316 -6.59 9.67 -5.18
C ALA A 316 -6.96 11.16 -5.37
N PRO A 317 -6.80 11.99 -4.32
CA PRO A 317 -7.05 13.42 -4.39
C PRO A 317 -6.37 14.10 -5.59
N GLY A 318 -7.17 14.67 -6.48
CA GLY A 318 -6.68 15.24 -7.74
C GLY A 318 -7.35 16.53 -8.19
N GLN A 319 -8.41 17.00 -7.52
CA GLN A 319 -9.04 18.29 -7.82
C GLN A 319 -8.75 19.32 -6.72
N TYR A 320 -8.17 20.46 -7.07
CA TYR A 320 -7.75 21.52 -6.15
C TYR A 320 -6.71 21.06 -5.12
N VAL A 321 -5.61 20.48 -5.61
CA VAL A 321 -4.50 20.00 -4.78
C VAL A 321 -3.46 21.11 -4.62
N THR A 322 -3.25 21.53 -3.39
CA THR A 322 -2.17 22.47 -3.02
C THR A 322 -0.86 21.73 -2.80
N SER A 323 0.20 22.15 -3.48
CA SER A 323 1.56 21.65 -3.26
C SER A 323 2.61 22.71 -3.59
N SER A 324 3.88 22.36 -3.43
CA SER A 324 5.04 23.21 -3.71
C SER A 324 5.05 23.72 -5.15
N TRP A 325 5.51 24.95 -5.36
CA TRP A 325 5.58 25.56 -6.67
C TRP A 325 6.92 26.27 -6.87
N ILE A 326 7.19 26.63 -8.12
CA ILE A 326 8.35 27.44 -8.51
C ILE A 326 8.20 28.88 -7.98
N GLY A 327 9.32 29.60 -7.88
CA GLY A 327 9.36 31.00 -7.45
C GLY A 327 9.88 31.24 -6.02
N GLY A 328 10.02 30.19 -5.20
CA GLY A 328 10.54 30.36 -3.84
C GLY A 328 10.29 29.16 -2.94
N THR A 329 10.87 29.19 -1.73
CA THR A 329 10.83 28.08 -0.77
C THR A 329 9.47 27.83 -0.13
N THR A 330 8.61 28.84 -0.14
CA THR A 330 7.26 28.83 0.43
C THR A 330 6.18 28.98 -0.65
N CYS A 331 6.58 29.00 -1.93
CA CYS A 331 5.65 29.14 -3.04
C CYS A 331 4.85 27.86 -3.21
N THR A 332 3.54 28.04 -3.42
CA THR A 332 2.58 26.95 -3.58
C THR A 332 1.66 27.26 -4.74
N ASN A 333 1.08 26.21 -5.32
CA ASN A 333 0.02 26.36 -6.32
C ASN A 333 -1.08 25.33 -6.07
N ASN A 334 -2.31 25.71 -6.39
CA ASN A 334 -3.49 24.87 -6.26
C ASN A 334 -4.00 24.54 -7.66
N ILE A 335 -3.78 23.29 -8.08
CA ILE A 335 -4.07 22.82 -9.44
C ILE A 335 -4.81 21.49 -9.42
N SER A 336 -5.37 21.12 -10.57
CA SER A 336 -6.21 19.92 -10.72
C SER A 336 -5.72 19.05 -11.87
N GLY A 337 -5.79 17.75 -11.68
CA GLY A 337 -5.50 16.75 -12.70
C GLY A 337 -5.29 15.36 -12.11
N THR A 338 -5.39 14.33 -12.93
CA THR A 338 -4.89 12.99 -12.56
C THR A 338 -3.40 13.02 -12.26
N SER A 339 -2.67 13.98 -12.84
CA SER A 339 -1.28 14.32 -12.51
C SER A 339 -1.07 14.75 -11.05
N MET A 340 -2.10 15.25 -10.36
CA MET A 340 -2.03 15.56 -8.93
C MET A 340 -2.43 14.36 -8.06
N ALA A 341 -3.24 13.44 -8.59
CA ALA A 341 -3.60 12.20 -7.92
C ALA A 341 -2.44 11.17 -7.93
N THR A 342 -1.76 11.04 -9.07
CA THR A 342 -0.60 10.14 -9.27
C THR A 342 0.50 10.27 -8.22
N PRO A 343 0.99 11.46 -7.83
CA PRO A 343 2.04 11.58 -6.83
C PRO A 343 1.58 11.19 -5.42
N HIS A 344 0.28 11.31 -5.08
CA HIS A 344 -0.22 10.78 -3.81
C HIS A 344 -0.04 9.26 -3.73
N VAL A 345 -0.37 8.55 -4.81
CA VAL A 345 -0.21 7.09 -4.88
C VAL A 345 1.27 6.70 -5.02
N SER A 346 2.08 7.47 -5.74
CA SER A 346 3.53 7.25 -5.80
C SER A 346 4.19 7.39 -4.42
N GLY A 347 3.79 8.40 -3.67
CA GLY A 347 4.18 8.57 -2.28
C GLY A 347 3.65 7.43 -1.40
N LEU A 348 2.42 6.96 -1.63
CA LEU A 348 1.86 5.82 -0.89
C LEU A 348 2.63 4.51 -1.16
N VAL A 349 3.03 4.24 -2.41
CA VAL A 349 3.91 3.12 -2.75
C VAL A 349 5.20 3.21 -1.94
N ALA A 350 5.90 4.35 -1.99
CA ALA A 350 7.14 4.54 -1.26
C ALA A 350 6.95 4.42 0.26
N TYR A 351 5.87 5.01 0.78
CA TYR A 351 5.47 4.91 2.18
C TYR A 351 5.36 3.45 2.61
N LEU A 352 4.59 2.64 1.88
CA LEU A 352 4.38 1.23 2.19
C LEU A 352 5.65 0.39 2.06
N ILE A 353 6.51 0.66 1.07
CA ILE A 353 7.81 -0.02 0.93
C ILE A 353 8.70 0.29 2.14
N GLY A 354 8.77 1.55 2.58
CA GLY A 354 9.53 1.92 3.78
C GLY A 354 9.04 1.23 5.06
N LEU A 355 7.75 0.87 5.13
CA LEU A 355 7.18 0.19 6.30
C LEU A 355 7.17 -1.35 6.20
N ASN A 356 7.22 -1.92 4.99
CA ASN A 356 7.02 -3.35 4.75
C ASN A 356 8.22 -4.05 4.13
N GLY A 357 9.23 -3.29 3.71
CA GLY A 357 10.22 -3.75 2.76
C GLY A 357 9.67 -3.77 1.33
N ASN A 358 10.59 -3.93 0.37
CA ASN A 358 10.22 -4.00 -1.04
C ASN A 358 9.56 -5.35 -1.37
N GLN A 359 8.49 -5.31 -2.16
CA GLN A 359 7.81 -6.47 -2.72
C GLN A 359 7.71 -6.30 -4.24
N SER A 360 7.24 -7.31 -4.96
CA SER A 360 7.03 -7.18 -6.41
C SER A 360 5.99 -6.09 -6.73
N PRO A 361 6.05 -5.46 -7.91
CA PRO A 361 5.04 -4.48 -8.33
C PRO A 361 3.60 -4.97 -8.23
N ALA A 362 3.36 -6.25 -8.56
CA ALA A 362 2.05 -6.87 -8.41
C ALA A 362 1.60 -6.95 -6.94
N ALA A 363 2.50 -7.32 -6.02
CA ALA A 363 2.20 -7.42 -4.59
C ALA A 363 1.92 -6.04 -3.96
N ILE A 364 2.72 -5.03 -4.31
CA ILE A 364 2.48 -3.65 -3.85
C ILE A 364 1.17 -3.08 -4.42
N SER A 365 0.86 -3.33 -5.69
CA SER A 365 -0.41 -2.94 -6.29
C SER A 365 -1.60 -3.56 -5.55
N ALA A 366 -1.52 -4.86 -5.24
CA ALA A 366 -2.54 -5.55 -4.45
C ALA A 366 -2.66 -4.98 -3.02
N LEU A 367 -1.54 -4.67 -2.37
CA LEU A 367 -1.52 -4.06 -1.04
C LEU A 367 -2.21 -2.69 -1.04
N ILE A 368 -1.87 -1.80 -1.98
CA ILE A 368 -2.50 -0.48 -2.11
C ILE A 368 -4.01 -0.63 -2.31
N LYS A 369 -4.43 -1.57 -3.17
CA LYS A 369 -5.86 -1.83 -3.38
C LYS A 369 -6.56 -2.34 -2.13
N SER A 370 -5.88 -3.18 -1.33
CA SER A 370 -6.44 -3.72 -0.09
C SER A 370 -6.62 -2.67 1.01
N LEU A 371 -5.79 -1.61 1.01
CA LEU A 371 -5.87 -0.53 1.99
C LEU A 371 -6.90 0.55 1.61
N GLY A 372 -7.18 0.68 0.32
CA GLY A 372 -8.11 1.66 -0.22
C GLY A 372 -9.51 1.58 0.40
N VAL A 373 -10.18 2.72 0.47
CA VAL A 373 -11.54 2.84 1.00
C VAL A 373 -12.51 2.53 -0.14
N SER A 374 -13.19 1.39 -0.03
CA SER A 374 -14.09 0.89 -1.07
C SER A 374 -15.49 1.50 -0.96
N GLY A 375 -16.11 1.79 -2.11
CA GLY A 375 -17.53 2.15 -2.18
C GLY A 375 -17.88 3.57 -1.73
N VAL A 376 -16.89 4.40 -1.41
CA VAL A 376 -17.11 5.78 -0.92
C VAL A 376 -17.25 6.80 -2.04
N LEU A 377 -16.73 6.51 -3.24
CA LEU A 377 -16.73 7.47 -4.33
C LEU A 377 -18.10 7.55 -5.01
N SER A 378 -18.63 8.76 -5.06
CA SER A 378 -19.75 9.11 -5.94
C SER A 378 -19.26 9.43 -7.36
N ASN A 379 -20.19 9.51 -8.33
CA ASN A 379 -19.91 9.82 -9.74
C ASN A 379 -18.96 8.81 -10.45
N ILE A 380 -18.88 7.58 -9.94
CA ILE A 380 -18.16 6.49 -10.62
C ILE A 380 -18.94 6.07 -11.87
N ARG A 381 -18.24 6.01 -13.00
CA ARG A 381 -18.81 5.59 -14.28
C ARG A 381 -18.78 4.08 -14.40
N ILE A 382 -19.94 3.46 -14.62
CA ILE A 382 -20.04 2.05 -14.97
C ILE A 382 -20.07 1.94 -16.49
N VAL A 383 -19.17 1.12 -17.04
CA VAL A 383 -19.15 0.80 -18.47
C VAL A 383 -19.84 -0.54 -18.62
N LEU A 384 -20.99 -0.53 -19.28
CA LEU A 384 -21.68 -1.75 -19.67
C LEU A 384 -21.14 -2.15 -21.04
N THR A 385 -20.45 -3.29 -21.13
CA THR A 385 -20.20 -3.95 -22.43
C THR A 385 -21.15 -5.13 -22.59
N PRO A 386 -21.47 -5.57 -23.83
CA PRO A 386 -22.35 -6.71 -24.07
C PRO A 386 -21.85 -8.03 -23.45
N GLU A 387 -20.56 -8.12 -23.14
CA GLU A 387 -19.87 -9.34 -22.73
C GLU A 387 -19.45 -9.34 -21.24
N SER A 388 -19.38 -8.16 -20.60
CA SER A 388 -19.18 -8.02 -19.14
C SER A 388 -19.49 -6.61 -18.63
N ALA A 389 -19.93 -6.51 -17.37
CA ALA A 389 -19.91 -5.26 -16.61
C ALA A 389 -18.47 -4.96 -16.16
N SER A 390 -17.62 -4.54 -17.09
CA SER A 390 -16.25 -4.07 -16.81
C SER A 390 -16.32 -2.63 -16.27
N GLY A 391 -16.70 -2.48 -15.00
CA GLY A 391 -16.85 -1.18 -14.34
C GLY A 391 -15.53 -0.51 -13.96
N THR A 392 -15.57 0.81 -13.77
CA THR A 392 -14.50 1.55 -13.09
C THR A 392 -14.51 1.14 -11.61
N VAL A 393 -13.33 0.92 -11.03
CA VAL A 393 -13.21 0.62 -9.60
C VAL A 393 -13.78 1.77 -8.75
N ASN A 394 -14.41 1.46 -7.62
CA ASN A 394 -14.80 2.45 -6.60
C ASN A 394 -13.88 2.29 -5.38
N LEU A 395 -12.68 2.86 -5.48
CA LEU A 395 -11.63 2.68 -4.48
C LEU A 395 -10.81 3.97 -4.34
N LEU A 396 -10.79 4.53 -3.13
CA LEU A 396 -10.03 5.74 -2.78
C LEU A 396 -8.75 5.37 -2.01
N ALA A 397 -7.60 5.92 -2.42
CA ALA A 397 -6.30 5.64 -1.82
C ALA A 397 -6.24 6.00 -0.33
N ASN A 398 -5.62 5.13 0.47
CA ASN A 398 -5.46 5.30 1.91
C ASN A 398 -4.19 4.60 2.39
N ASN A 399 -3.50 5.17 3.39
CA ASN A 399 -2.22 4.69 3.92
C ASN A 399 -2.34 3.71 5.10
N GLY A 400 -3.55 3.25 5.41
CA GLY A 400 -3.87 2.29 6.47
C GLY A 400 -4.60 2.89 7.68
N TYR A 401 -4.83 4.20 7.72
CA TYR A 401 -5.50 4.90 8.83
C TYR A 401 -6.99 5.13 8.59
#